data_AF-A0A395YDN1-F1
#
_entry.id   AF-A0A395YDN1-F1
#
_cell.length_a   1.000
_cell.length_b   1.000
_cell.length_c   1.000
_cell.angle_alpha   90.00
_cell.angle_beta   90.00
_cell.angle_gamma   90.00
#
_symmetry.space_group_name_H-M   'P 1'
#
loop_
_entity.id
_entity.type
_entity.pdbx_description
1 polymer ?
#
loop_
_entity_poly.entity_id
_entity_poly.type
_entity_poly.pdbx_seq_one_letter_code
_entity_poly.pdbx_strand_id
1 'polypeptide(L)'
;MAILKHIASKNANYGEAQRYLLFQYDEHTKKPILDKNGELIPRKEYYIDGINCDPFSFDLECKELNAQYHKNQNFDEIKSHHYILSFDPKDAEEHGLTGEKAQQLGLEYAQKTFPGHQALVCTHTDGNNESGNIHVHIVINSLRKYDVEHQTFMERPCDARAGYKHHLTPSYLIYLKRSLMHICHREHLHQVDLLSPVEKKITDREYRAKHTGQKKLDTLNKEMLSKGIAPRQTVFQTQKEYLRTAIEYAAASSCNIEEFQATLLKNYQITLKVSRGRFSYLHPERNKFITGRSLGSHYTEDYLFSIWEKKKEPQHQSHTRSDIFTPHSNSTTSAFMEQKETEAFCFIKSDLRLVIDLQQRAKAQSNPVYDRKVKLSNLQQMAKTIAYVQERGYSTEDDLITALTTSQSETANCRKNLRSTQQELKRINEQIHYTGQYLANKSVYREFLHAKNKKQFRQEHLSEITLYETARNFLKQQAASEKLPSMKLLKSEKEKLLSIKNMQHQEYQKRKQYEKELQTVCKNVEMILHGRSDFEKSSEKNLPPR
;
A
#
# COMPACT_ATOMS: atom_id res chain seq x y z
N MET A 1 10.75 19.67 -13.88
CA MET A 1 10.61 18.92 -15.14
C MET A 1 9.28 18.20 -15.10
N ALA A 2 8.61 18.04 -16.24
CA ALA A 2 7.26 17.50 -16.32
C ALA A 2 7.12 16.06 -15.77
N ILE A 3 6.27 15.89 -14.74
CA ILE A 3 5.99 14.59 -14.09
C ILE A 3 4.50 14.24 -14.08
N LEU A 4 4.21 12.93 -14.11
CA LEU A 4 2.86 12.38 -13.95
C LEU A 4 2.73 11.66 -12.59
N LYS A 5 1.70 12.02 -11.83
CA LYS A 5 1.29 11.39 -10.57
C LYS A 5 -0.12 10.82 -10.69
N HIS A 6 -0.41 9.75 -9.96
CA HIS A 6 -1.75 9.13 -9.87
C HIS A 6 -2.11 8.80 -8.42
N ILE A 7 -3.39 9.02 -8.08
CA ILE A 7 -4.01 8.67 -6.81
C ILE A 7 -5.40 8.06 -7.11
N ALA A 8 -5.68 6.85 -6.63
CA ALA A 8 -7.02 6.28 -6.64
C ALA A 8 -7.78 6.67 -5.36
N SER A 9 -8.95 7.28 -5.50
CA SER A 9 -9.79 7.70 -4.37
C SER A 9 -10.91 6.71 -4.08
N LYS A 10 -11.17 6.44 -2.80
CA LYS A 10 -12.37 5.72 -2.33
C LYS A 10 -13.42 6.65 -1.70
N ASN A 11 -13.18 7.97 -1.71
CA ASN A 11 -14.11 8.93 -1.11
C ASN A 11 -15.41 8.99 -1.92
N ALA A 12 -16.54 8.72 -1.27
CA ALA A 12 -17.87 8.80 -1.89
C ALA A 12 -18.37 10.24 -2.07
N ASN A 13 -17.79 11.21 -1.36
CA ASN A 13 -18.04 12.63 -1.62
C ASN A 13 -17.13 13.12 -2.76
N TYR A 14 -17.68 13.14 -3.98
CA TYR A 14 -16.99 13.65 -5.17
C TYR A 14 -16.70 15.16 -5.06
N GLY A 15 -17.57 15.93 -4.39
CA GLY A 15 -17.40 17.37 -4.17
C GLY A 15 -16.17 17.76 -3.35
N GLU A 16 -15.59 16.84 -2.54
CA GLU A 16 -14.31 17.10 -1.86
C GLU A 16 -13.14 17.21 -2.85
N ALA A 17 -13.23 16.63 -4.05
CA ALA A 17 -12.22 16.83 -5.09
C ALA A 17 -12.31 18.25 -5.67
N GLN A 18 -13.50 18.67 -6.07
CA GLN A 18 -13.80 20.03 -6.54
C GLN A 18 -13.41 21.08 -5.49
N ARG A 19 -13.74 20.85 -4.21
CA ARG A 19 -13.40 21.74 -3.09
C ARG A 19 -11.89 21.86 -2.86
N TYR A 20 -11.12 20.77 -2.99
CA TYR A 20 -9.66 20.79 -2.89
C TYR A 20 -8.97 21.58 -4.02
N LEU A 21 -9.64 21.69 -5.17
CA LEU A 21 -9.18 22.47 -6.31
C LEU A 21 -9.52 23.96 -6.13
N LEU A 22 -10.80 24.29 -5.91
CA LEU A 22 -11.27 25.68 -5.84
C LEU A 22 -10.77 26.47 -4.60
N PHE A 23 -10.47 25.80 -3.49
CA PHE A 23 -10.16 26.44 -2.20
C PHE A 23 -8.76 26.10 -1.67
N GLN A 24 -8.26 26.94 -0.77
CA GLN A 24 -6.94 26.78 -0.14
C GLN A 24 -6.97 25.68 0.93
N TYR A 25 -5.93 24.85 0.96
CA TYR A 25 -5.78 23.72 1.89
C TYR A 25 -4.37 23.70 2.49
N ASP A 26 -4.27 23.48 3.81
CA ASP A 26 -2.99 23.31 4.49
C ASP A 26 -2.29 22.03 4.00
N GLU A 27 -1.09 22.18 3.43
CA GLU A 27 -0.41 21.09 2.73
C GLU A 27 -0.02 19.92 3.64
N HIS A 28 0.21 20.18 4.92
CA HIS A 28 0.70 19.20 5.88
C HIS A 28 -0.42 18.30 6.40
N THR A 29 -1.53 18.91 6.82
CA THR A 29 -2.71 18.27 7.42
C THR A 29 -3.79 17.90 6.40
N LYS A 30 -3.77 18.51 5.21
CA LYS A 30 -4.80 18.39 4.17
C LYS A 30 -6.20 18.81 4.61
N LYS A 31 -6.28 19.82 5.49
CA LYS A 31 -7.55 20.48 5.86
C LYS A 31 -7.73 21.75 5.03
N PRO A 32 -8.98 22.17 4.74
CA PRO A 32 -9.21 23.50 4.18
C PRO A 32 -8.70 24.57 5.12
N ILE A 33 -8.13 25.64 4.57
CA ILE A 33 -7.82 26.86 5.30
C ILE A 33 -9.12 27.69 5.35
N LEU A 34 -9.48 28.12 6.56
CA LEU A 34 -10.67 28.92 6.80
C LEU A 34 -10.25 30.37 7.14
N ASP A 35 -11.14 31.31 6.81
CA ASP A 35 -10.96 32.72 7.14
C ASP A 35 -11.29 33.02 8.62
N LYS A 36 -11.43 34.30 8.99
CA LYS A 36 -11.79 34.71 10.35
C LYS A 36 -13.24 34.37 10.74
N ASN A 37 -14.11 34.20 9.76
CA ASN A 37 -15.54 33.88 9.94
C ASN A 37 -15.79 32.35 9.95
N GLY A 38 -14.83 31.56 9.47
CA GLY A 38 -14.95 30.10 9.31
C GLY A 38 -15.31 29.66 7.88
N GLU A 39 -15.28 30.58 6.92
CA GLU A 39 -15.58 30.35 5.51
C GLU A 39 -14.36 29.86 4.74
N LEU A 40 -14.58 29.25 3.56
CA LEU A 40 -13.51 28.70 2.72
C LEU A 40 -12.82 29.79 1.92
N ILE A 41 -11.50 29.91 2.05
CA ILE A 41 -10.72 30.87 1.26
C ILE A 41 -10.50 30.30 -0.16
N PRO A 42 -10.95 30.96 -1.24
CA PRO A 42 -10.70 30.50 -2.61
C PRO A 42 -9.22 30.61 -2.97
N ARG A 43 -8.76 29.84 -3.98
CA ARG A 43 -7.43 30.06 -4.57
C ARG A 43 -7.37 31.44 -5.24
N LYS A 44 -6.17 32.02 -5.28
CA LYS A 44 -5.91 33.32 -5.93
C LYS A 44 -6.08 33.25 -7.45
N GLU A 45 -5.69 32.13 -8.03
CA GLU A 45 -5.71 31.87 -9.46
C GLU A 45 -5.97 30.36 -9.65
N TYR A 46 -6.88 30.02 -10.56
CA TYR A 46 -7.12 28.66 -11.04
C TYR A 46 -7.91 28.72 -12.35
N TYR A 47 -7.76 27.68 -13.18
CA TYR A 47 -8.51 27.50 -14.42
C TYR A 47 -9.19 26.15 -14.34
N ILE A 48 -10.50 26.05 -14.57
CA ILE A 48 -11.25 24.81 -14.34
C ILE A 48 -12.30 24.53 -15.43
N ASP A 49 -12.28 23.31 -15.95
CA ASP A 49 -13.09 22.85 -17.07
C ASP A 49 -13.60 21.42 -16.85
N GLY A 50 -14.73 21.11 -17.47
CA GLY A 50 -15.34 19.78 -17.46
C GLY A 50 -15.25 19.09 -18.83
N ILE A 51 -14.98 17.79 -18.83
CA ILE A 51 -15.04 16.93 -20.02
C ILE A 51 -16.13 15.89 -19.80
N ASN A 52 -17.10 15.82 -20.71
CA ASN A 52 -18.31 14.98 -20.62
C ASN A 52 -19.20 15.26 -19.39
N CYS A 53 -18.98 16.38 -18.71
CA CYS A 53 -19.74 16.91 -17.59
C CYS A 53 -19.49 18.41 -17.43
N ASP A 54 -20.36 19.13 -16.74
CA ASP A 54 -20.08 20.49 -16.28
C ASP A 54 -19.13 20.48 -15.04
N PRO A 55 -18.16 21.41 -14.93
CA PRO A 55 -17.18 21.38 -13.84
C PRO A 55 -17.75 21.71 -12.45
N PHE A 56 -18.90 22.40 -12.38
CA PHE A 56 -19.51 22.79 -11.12
C PHE A 56 -20.52 21.76 -10.58
N SER A 57 -21.12 20.97 -11.47
CA SER A 57 -22.03 19.85 -11.16
C SER A 57 -21.38 18.46 -11.27
N PHE A 58 -20.09 18.36 -11.60
CA PHE A 58 -19.29 17.12 -11.69
C PHE A 58 -19.63 16.08 -10.62
N ASP A 59 -19.80 16.54 -9.38
CA ASP A 59 -20.08 15.73 -8.21
C ASP A 59 -21.47 15.06 -8.23
N LEU A 60 -22.49 15.75 -8.76
CA LEU A 60 -23.87 15.26 -8.94
C LEU A 60 -23.93 14.31 -10.14
N GLU A 61 -23.42 14.77 -11.28
CA GLU A 61 -23.32 14.00 -12.52
C GLU A 61 -22.56 12.67 -12.34
N CYS A 62 -21.52 12.65 -11.50
CA CYS A 62 -20.84 11.41 -11.13
C CYS A 62 -21.77 10.48 -10.35
N LYS A 63 -22.50 10.97 -9.33
CA LYS A 63 -23.42 10.15 -8.52
C LYS A 63 -24.55 9.56 -9.37
N GLU A 64 -25.10 10.34 -10.30
CA GLU A 64 -26.16 9.90 -11.22
C GLU A 64 -25.67 8.76 -12.12
N LEU A 65 -24.52 8.91 -12.79
CA LEU A 65 -23.94 7.85 -13.62
C LEU A 65 -23.62 6.59 -12.79
N ASN A 66 -23.15 6.75 -11.55
CA ASN A 66 -22.91 5.64 -10.64
C ASN A 66 -24.19 4.89 -10.25
N ALA A 67 -25.28 5.62 -10.00
CA ALA A 67 -26.59 5.06 -9.71
C ALA A 67 -27.16 4.31 -10.93
N GLN A 68 -27.09 4.91 -12.13
CA GLN A 68 -27.55 4.33 -13.39
C GLN A 68 -26.92 2.95 -13.68
N TYR A 69 -25.61 2.81 -13.50
CA TYR A 69 -24.89 1.55 -13.75
C TYR A 69 -24.77 0.62 -12.52
N HIS A 70 -25.40 1.00 -11.40
CA HIS A 70 -25.36 0.29 -10.12
C HIS A 70 -23.92 -0.03 -9.66
N LYS A 71 -23.02 0.95 -9.75
CA LYS A 71 -21.61 0.85 -9.31
C LYS A 71 -21.32 1.84 -8.19
N ASN A 72 -20.17 1.71 -7.55
CA ASN A 72 -19.66 2.69 -6.61
C ASN A 72 -20.60 2.94 -5.41
N GLN A 73 -21.30 1.90 -4.97
CA GLN A 73 -22.14 1.88 -3.78
C GLN A 73 -21.35 1.53 -2.49
N ASN A 74 -20.34 0.66 -2.57
CA ASN A 74 -19.62 0.15 -1.39
C ASN A 74 -18.41 1.02 -1.01
N PHE A 75 -18.14 1.19 0.29
CA PHE A 75 -17.07 2.08 0.79
C PHE A 75 -15.64 1.69 0.34
N ASP A 76 -15.44 0.45 -0.11
CA ASP A 76 -14.14 -0.08 -0.52
C ASP A 76 -13.88 0.02 -2.03
N GLU A 77 -14.87 0.42 -2.83
CA GLU A 77 -14.68 0.67 -4.26
C GLU A 77 -13.90 1.97 -4.54
N ILE A 78 -13.12 1.97 -5.63
CA ILE A 78 -12.51 3.20 -6.18
C ILE A 78 -13.60 4.02 -6.87
N LYS A 79 -13.76 5.27 -6.45
CA LYS A 79 -14.81 6.23 -6.86
C LYS A 79 -14.33 7.17 -7.95
N SER A 80 -13.12 7.72 -7.78
CA SER A 80 -12.49 8.61 -8.75
C SER A 80 -10.99 8.34 -8.83
N HIS A 81 -10.37 8.73 -9.95
CA HIS A 81 -8.92 8.68 -10.15
C HIS A 81 -8.43 10.10 -10.36
N HIS A 82 -7.47 10.52 -9.52
CA HIS A 82 -6.87 11.84 -9.58
C HIS A 82 -5.46 11.73 -10.14
N TYR A 83 -5.27 12.28 -11.33
CA TYR A 83 -3.97 12.45 -11.96
C TYR A 83 -3.48 13.88 -11.73
N ILE A 84 -2.17 14.05 -11.62
CA ILE A 84 -1.55 15.37 -11.53
C ILE A 84 -0.39 15.41 -12.53
N LEU A 85 -0.44 16.37 -13.46
CA LEU A 85 0.66 16.79 -14.30
C LEU A 85 1.34 17.95 -13.58
N SER A 86 2.66 17.95 -13.42
CA SER A 86 3.38 19.07 -12.81
C SER A 86 4.63 19.38 -13.63
N PHE A 87 4.73 20.62 -14.12
CA PHE A 87 5.80 21.07 -15.02
C PHE A 87 7.05 21.52 -14.24
N ASP A 88 8.10 21.96 -14.93
CA ASP A 88 9.21 22.66 -14.25
C ASP A 88 8.77 24.08 -13.85
N PRO A 89 9.12 24.59 -12.65
CA PRO A 89 9.01 26.02 -12.36
C PRO A 89 9.68 26.89 -13.43
N LYS A 90 10.80 26.43 -14.01
CA LYS A 90 11.50 27.11 -15.12
C LYS A 90 10.67 27.22 -16.39
N ASP A 91 9.69 26.35 -16.63
CA ASP A 91 8.90 26.37 -17.87
C ASP A 91 8.05 27.65 -18.00
N ALA A 92 7.73 28.31 -16.89
CA ALA A 92 7.05 29.61 -16.90
C ALA A 92 7.97 30.74 -17.42
N GLU A 93 9.23 30.77 -16.97
CA GLU A 93 10.21 31.82 -17.30
C GLU A 93 10.95 31.55 -18.62
N GLU A 94 11.38 30.32 -18.84
CA GLU A 94 12.26 29.92 -19.96
C GLU A 94 11.46 29.47 -21.19
N HIS A 95 10.23 28.99 -21.02
CA HIS A 95 9.40 28.43 -22.10
C HIS A 95 7.98 29.05 -22.21
N GLY A 96 7.67 30.10 -21.46
CA GLY A 96 6.41 30.84 -21.56
C GLY A 96 5.15 30.04 -21.21
N LEU A 97 5.26 29.05 -20.32
CA LEU A 97 4.12 28.26 -19.85
C LEU A 97 3.26 29.09 -18.88
N THR A 98 2.08 29.52 -19.33
CA THR A 98 1.07 30.17 -18.46
C THR A 98 0.07 29.17 -17.86
N GLY A 99 -0.78 29.63 -16.94
CA GLY A 99 -1.88 28.83 -16.39
C GLY A 99 -2.90 28.41 -17.46
N GLU A 100 -3.24 29.30 -18.38
CA GLU A 100 -4.11 29.00 -19.53
C GLU A 100 -3.49 27.98 -20.47
N LYS A 101 -2.20 28.13 -20.81
CA LYS A 101 -1.49 27.17 -21.67
C LYS A 101 -1.44 25.79 -21.00
N ALA A 102 -1.11 25.73 -19.71
CA ALA A 102 -1.12 24.48 -18.96
C ALA A 102 -2.52 23.85 -18.88
N GLN A 103 -3.59 24.64 -18.74
CA GLN A 103 -4.97 24.15 -18.78
C GLN A 103 -5.35 23.58 -20.16
N GLN A 104 -4.98 24.26 -21.26
CA GLN A 104 -5.21 23.79 -22.62
C GLN A 104 -4.51 22.45 -22.89
N LEU A 105 -3.24 22.32 -22.49
CA LEU A 105 -2.47 21.07 -22.59
C LEU A 105 -3.06 19.98 -21.68
N GLY A 106 -3.56 20.37 -20.51
CA GLY A 106 -4.29 19.51 -19.58
C GLY A 106 -5.57 18.91 -20.17
N LEU A 107 -6.35 19.75 -20.88
CA LEU A 107 -7.55 19.35 -21.60
C LEU A 107 -7.24 18.42 -22.78
N GLU A 108 -6.28 18.77 -23.64
CA GLU A 108 -5.83 17.91 -24.75
C GLU A 108 -5.41 16.52 -24.22
N TYR A 109 -4.56 16.51 -23.19
CA TYR A 109 -4.10 15.28 -22.55
C TYR A 109 -5.27 14.48 -21.96
N ALA A 110 -6.19 15.12 -21.22
CA ALA A 110 -7.31 14.44 -20.57
C ALA A 110 -8.30 13.84 -21.59
N GLN A 111 -8.65 14.58 -22.65
CA GLN A 111 -9.52 14.09 -23.73
C GLN A 111 -8.89 12.87 -24.44
N LYS A 112 -7.60 12.97 -24.79
CA LYS A 112 -6.86 11.91 -25.49
C LYS A 112 -6.62 10.67 -24.64
N THR A 113 -6.37 10.83 -23.34
CA THR A 113 -6.00 9.72 -22.46
C THR A 113 -7.18 9.09 -21.71
N PHE A 114 -8.26 9.84 -21.46
CA PHE A 114 -9.44 9.35 -20.73
C PHE A 114 -10.75 9.47 -21.54
N PRO A 115 -10.79 9.07 -22.83
CA PRO A 115 -11.91 9.35 -23.73
C PRO A 115 -13.24 8.81 -23.18
N GLY A 116 -14.29 9.63 -23.17
CA GLY A 116 -15.61 9.22 -22.68
C GLY A 116 -15.75 9.05 -21.15
N HIS A 117 -14.73 9.34 -20.34
CA HIS A 117 -14.92 9.55 -18.89
C HIS A 117 -15.48 10.95 -18.62
N GLN A 118 -16.25 11.10 -17.53
CA GLN A 118 -16.42 12.40 -16.89
C GLN A 118 -15.09 12.80 -16.25
N ALA A 119 -14.59 14.00 -16.55
CA ALA A 119 -13.35 14.51 -15.99
C ALA A 119 -13.47 15.99 -15.60
N LEU A 120 -12.95 16.31 -14.41
CA LEU A 120 -12.70 17.67 -13.97
C LEU A 120 -11.21 17.98 -14.19
N VAL A 121 -10.90 18.98 -15.03
CA VAL A 121 -9.53 19.42 -15.33
C VAL A 121 -9.32 20.78 -14.71
N CYS A 122 -8.35 20.91 -13.81
CA CYS A 122 -8.10 22.15 -13.08
C CYS A 122 -6.61 22.47 -12.98
N THR A 123 -6.19 23.64 -13.44
CA THR A 123 -4.81 24.10 -13.38
C THR A 123 -4.61 25.10 -12.26
N HIS A 124 -3.48 24.95 -11.56
CA HIS A 124 -3.00 25.82 -10.50
C HIS A 124 -1.61 26.37 -10.84
N THR A 125 -1.39 27.64 -10.55
CA THR A 125 -0.06 28.29 -10.56
C THR A 125 0.59 28.29 -9.17
N ASP A 126 -0.19 28.10 -8.09
CA ASP A 126 0.30 28.04 -6.71
C ASP A 126 0.94 26.69 -6.36
N GLY A 127 2.19 26.52 -6.81
CA GLY A 127 3.02 25.35 -6.54
C GLY A 127 3.20 25.04 -5.04
N ASN A 128 3.35 23.76 -4.72
CA ASN A 128 3.42 23.29 -3.34
C ASN A 128 4.68 23.84 -2.64
N ASN A 129 4.57 24.31 -1.40
CA ASN A 129 5.62 24.95 -0.60
C ASN A 129 6.22 26.18 -1.32
N GLU A 130 5.35 27.04 -1.85
CA GLU A 130 5.70 28.32 -2.53
C GLU A 130 6.56 28.15 -3.80
N SER A 131 6.68 26.94 -4.33
CA SER A 131 7.62 26.59 -5.41
C SER A 131 7.23 27.09 -6.82
N GLY A 132 6.15 27.87 -6.97
CA GLY A 132 5.68 28.42 -8.26
C GLY A 132 5.33 27.39 -9.34
N ASN A 133 5.33 26.09 -8.99
CA ASN A 133 5.24 25.01 -9.96
C ASN A 133 3.82 24.91 -10.55
N ILE A 134 3.67 25.28 -11.83
CA ILE A 134 2.40 25.13 -12.56
C ILE A 134 2.05 23.64 -12.66
N HIS A 135 0.79 23.30 -12.32
CA HIS A 135 0.34 21.92 -12.31
C HIS A 135 -1.15 21.77 -12.66
N VAL A 136 -1.45 20.73 -13.45
CA VAL A 136 -2.81 20.35 -13.86
C VAL A 136 -3.27 19.17 -13.04
N HIS A 137 -4.40 19.31 -12.36
CA HIS A 137 -5.15 18.21 -11.78
C HIS A 137 -6.18 17.69 -12.79
N ILE A 138 -6.28 16.38 -12.94
CA ILE A 138 -7.30 15.72 -13.75
C ILE A 138 -7.99 14.68 -12.87
N VAL A 139 -9.24 14.94 -12.47
CA VAL A 139 -10.04 14.05 -11.63
C VAL A 139 -11.11 13.40 -12.51
N ILE A 140 -10.95 12.11 -12.82
CA ILE A 140 -11.96 11.35 -13.56
C ILE A 140 -12.89 10.58 -12.63
N ASN A 141 -14.17 10.45 -13.01
CA ASN A 141 -15.03 9.42 -12.46
C ASN A 141 -14.41 8.04 -12.73
N SER A 142 -14.47 7.10 -11.78
CA SER A 142 -13.95 5.75 -12.03
C SER A 142 -14.78 5.01 -13.07
N LEU A 143 -16.01 5.44 -13.39
CA LEU A 143 -16.78 4.95 -14.54
C LEU A 143 -16.52 5.73 -15.83
N ARG A 144 -16.64 5.05 -16.97
CA ARG A 144 -16.78 5.68 -18.29
C ARG A 144 -18.27 6.02 -18.55
N LYS A 145 -18.55 7.22 -19.05
CA LYS A 145 -19.91 7.72 -19.38
C LYS A 145 -20.38 7.25 -20.75
N TYR A 146 -19.47 7.19 -21.72
CA TYR A 146 -19.75 6.83 -23.11
C TYR A 146 -18.93 5.63 -23.59
N ASP A 147 -19.50 4.86 -24.53
CA ASP A 147 -18.74 3.91 -25.33
C ASP A 147 -17.75 4.68 -26.24
N VAL A 148 -16.56 4.11 -26.46
CA VAL A 148 -15.50 4.74 -27.25
C VAL A 148 -14.81 3.71 -28.17
N GLU A 149 -14.12 4.21 -29.19
CA GLU A 149 -13.27 3.35 -30.02
C GLU A 149 -12.12 2.74 -29.22
N HIS A 150 -11.85 1.45 -29.44
CA HIS A 150 -10.88 0.68 -28.67
C HIS A 150 -9.44 1.10 -28.99
N GLN A 151 -8.82 1.84 -28.06
CA GLN A 151 -7.46 2.34 -28.23
C GLN A 151 -6.39 1.28 -27.94
N THR A 152 -5.19 1.47 -28.49
CA THR A 152 -4.04 0.53 -28.35
C THR A 152 -3.53 0.34 -26.92
N PHE A 153 -3.91 1.23 -26.00
CA PHE A 153 -3.58 1.17 -24.57
C PHE A 153 -4.67 0.50 -23.70
N MET A 154 -5.81 0.14 -24.29
CA MET A 154 -6.88 -0.63 -23.64
C MET A 154 -6.54 -2.12 -23.75
N GLU A 155 -6.59 -2.85 -22.63
CA GLU A 155 -6.18 -4.27 -22.58
C GLU A 155 -7.38 -5.23 -22.66
N ARG A 156 -8.61 -4.73 -22.48
CA ARG A 156 -9.83 -5.52 -22.34
C ARG A 156 -10.96 -4.93 -23.19
N PRO A 157 -11.81 -5.75 -23.82
CA PRO A 157 -12.97 -5.24 -24.57
C PRO A 157 -13.91 -4.35 -23.76
N CYS A 158 -13.99 -4.55 -22.44
CA CYS A 158 -14.78 -3.74 -21.52
C CYS A 158 -14.12 -2.41 -21.12
N ASP A 159 -12.81 -2.23 -21.34
CA ASP A 159 -12.15 -0.95 -21.05
C ASP A 159 -12.69 0.16 -21.96
N ALA A 160 -13.17 -0.17 -23.15
CA ALA A 160 -13.74 0.77 -24.13
C ALA A 160 -15.25 1.08 -23.94
N ARG A 161 -15.89 0.58 -22.87
CA ARG A 161 -17.36 0.60 -22.73
C ARG A 161 -17.87 1.42 -21.55
N ALA A 162 -19.05 2.02 -21.70
CA ALA A 162 -19.76 2.77 -20.68
C ALA A 162 -20.14 1.89 -19.48
N GLY A 163 -20.20 2.49 -18.29
CA GLY A 163 -20.54 1.77 -17.05
C GLY A 163 -19.46 0.81 -16.52
N TYR A 164 -18.38 0.61 -17.26
CA TYR A 164 -17.19 -0.12 -16.79
C TYR A 164 -16.18 0.83 -16.13
N LYS A 165 -15.31 0.24 -15.31
CA LYS A 165 -14.35 0.99 -14.49
C LYS A 165 -13.03 1.24 -15.20
N HIS A 166 -12.40 2.36 -14.86
CA HIS A 166 -11.05 2.71 -15.27
C HIS A 166 -10.02 1.71 -14.71
N HIS A 167 -9.46 0.85 -15.56
CA HIS A 167 -8.41 -0.08 -15.20
C HIS A 167 -7.04 0.50 -15.58
N LEU A 168 -6.35 1.17 -14.65
CA LEU A 168 -4.98 1.63 -14.89
C LEU A 168 -4.00 0.44 -14.87
N THR A 169 -3.70 -0.10 -16.05
CA THR A 169 -2.73 -1.19 -16.25
C THR A 169 -1.30 -0.65 -16.36
N PRO A 170 -0.26 -1.49 -16.28
CA PRO A 170 1.12 -1.05 -16.53
C PRO A 170 1.31 -0.47 -17.95
N SER A 171 0.69 -1.08 -18.96
CA SER A 171 0.76 -0.64 -20.36
C SER A 171 0.08 0.71 -20.56
N TYR A 172 -1.10 0.90 -19.95
CA TYR A 172 -1.82 2.17 -19.94
C TYR A 172 -1.02 3.26 -19.21
N LEU A 173 -0.41 2.96 -18.05
CA LEU A 173 0.47 3.91 -17.35
C LEU A 173 1.71 4.30 -18.19
N ILE A 174 2.25 3.38 -19.00
CA ILE A 174 3.30 3.70 -19.98
C ILE A 174 2.77 4.62 -21.08
N TYR A 175 1.56 4.38 -21.60
CA TYR A 175 0.92 5.26 -22.59
C TYR A 175 0.65 6.67 -22.05
N LEU A 176 0.14 6.78 -20.81
CA LEU A 176 -0.05 8.07 -20.12
C LEU A 176 1.27 8.87 -20.06
N LYS A 177 2.35 8.22 -19.58
CA LYS A 177 3.68 8.82 -19.52
C LYS A 177 4.21 9.25 -20.89
N ARG A 178 4.10 8.38 -21.91
CA ARG A 178 4.51 8.71 -23.29
C ARG A 178 3.71 9.88 -23.86
N SER A 179 2.43 9.98 -23.54
CA SER A 179 1.56 11.09 -23.98
C SER A 179 1.95 12.42 -23.36
N LEU A 180 2.27 12.44 -22.05
CA LEU A 180 2.80 13.64 -21.38
C LEU A 180 4.16 14.02 -21.96
N MET A 181 5.08 13.06 -22.10
CA MET A 181 6.39 13.30 -22.71
C MET A 181 6.27 13.88 -24.12
N HIS A 182 5.40 13.34 -24.96
CA HIS A 182 5.15 13.84 -26.31
C HIS A 182 4.66 15.29 -26.31
N ILE A 183 3.71 15.65 -25.43
CA ILE A 183 3.24 17.03 -25.30
C ILE A 183 4.40 17.95 -24.90
N CYS A 184 5.16 17.60 -23.86
CA CYS A 184 6.26 18.45 -23.41
C CYS A 184 7.36 18.63 -24.48
N HIS A 185 7.69 17.59 -25.27
CA HIS A 185 8.63 17.72 -26.39
C HIS A 185 8.08 18.59 -27.53
N ARG A 186 6.76 18.51 -27.83
CA ARG A 186 6.11 19.36 -28.84
C ARG A 186 6.08 20.83 -28.41
N GLU A 187 5.85 21.07 -27.13
CA GLU A 187 5.71 22.40 -26.53
C GLU A 187 7.04 22.99 -26.03
N HIS A 188 8.17 22.30 -26.30
CA HIS A 188 9.53 22.65 -25.88
C HIS A 188 9.72 22.81 -24.36
N LEU A 189 8.93 22.11 -23.53
CA LEU A 189 8.98 22.14 -22.07
C LEU A 189 10.01 21.15 -21.49
N HIS A 190 10.54 21.43 -20.30
CA HIS A 190 11.52 20.60 -19.59
C HIS A 190 10.98 19.18 -19.28
N GLN A 191 11.34 18.19 -20.09
CA GLN A 191 10.94 16.80 -19.91
C GLN A 191 12.10 15.89 -19.43
N VAL A 192 11.80 15.01 -18.46
CA VAL A 192 12.64 13.86 -18.05
C VAL A 192 12.07 12.57 -18.63
N ASP A 193 12.89 11.54 -18.87
CA ASP A 193 12.35 10.22 -19.19
C ASP A 193 11.51 9.66 -18.03
N LEU A 194 10.20 9.58 -18.24
CA LEU A 194 9.27 9.02 -17.27
C LEU A 194 9.23 7.49 -17.32
N LEU A 195 9.80 6.85 -18.35
CA LEU A 195 9.75 5.40 -18.55
C LEU A 195 10.87 4.68 -17.78
N SER A 196 12.09 5.21 -17.81
CA SER A 196 13.22 4.62 -17.10
C SER A 196 13.04 4.58 -15.57
N PRO A 197 13.62 3.58 -14.87
CA PRO A 197 13.63 3.54 -13.42
C PRO A 197 14.50 4.66 -12.82
N VAL A 198 13.88 5.59 -12.09
CA VAL A 198 14.52 6.76 -11.45
C VAL A 198 15.78 6.39 -10.64
N GLU A 199 16.88 7.06 -10.99
CA GLU A 199 18.22 6.95 -10.38
C GLU A 199 18.20 6.98 -8.85
N LYS A 200 17.69 8.09 -8.30
CA LYS A 200 17.53 8.34 -6.85
C LYS A 200 16.05 8.51 -6.52
N LYS A 201 15.41 7.43 -6.07
CA LYS A 201 13.97 7.37 -5.82
C LYS A 201 13.61 7.81 -4.41
N ILE A 202 13.33 9.10 -4.25
CA ILE A 202 12.65 9.68 -3.10
C ILE A 202 11.12 9.52 -3.28
N THR A 203 10.34 9.41 -2.21
CA THR A 203 8.86 9.36 -2.26
C THR A 203 8.23 10.46 -1.41
N ASP A 204 6.98 10.85 -1.67
CA ASP A 204 6.22 11.85 -0.89
C ASP A 204 6.33 11.66 0.63
N ARG A 205 6.22 10.40 1.09
CA ARG A 205 6.31 10.03 2.52
C ARG A 205 7.70 10.30 3.08
N GLU A 206 8.73 10.08 2.28
CA GLU A 206 10.14 10.24 2.64
C GLU A 206 10.55 11.72 2.62
N TYR A 207 10.11 12.46 1.60
CA TYR A 207 10.23 13.93 1.53
C TYR A 207 9.54 14.59 2.73
N ARG A 208 8.28 14.26 3.00
CA ARG A 208 7.55 14.78 4.18
C ARG A 208 8.19 14.35 5.51
N ALA A 209 8.81 13.17 5.58
CA ALA A 209 9.58 12.75 6.75
C ALA A 209 10.89 13.56 6.91
N LYS A 210 11.58 13.92 5.82
CA LYS A 210 12.76 14.79 5.84
C LYS A 210 12.41 16.17 6.38
N HIS A 211 11.39 16.83 5.82
CA HIS A 211 10.93 18.16 6.29
C HIS A 211 10.40 18.14 7.73
N THR A 212 9.58 17.14 8.11
CA THR A 212 9.08 17.03 9.49
C THR A 212 10.18 16.72 10.50
N GLY A 213 11.19 15.94 10.10
CA GLY A 213 12.36 15.65 10.93
C GLY A 213 13.26 16.86 11.11
N GLN A 214 13.56 17.57 10.01
CA GLN A 214 14.34 18.82 10.04
C GLN A 214 13.69 19.85 10.97
N LYS A 215 12.40 20.15 10.81
CA LYS A 215 11.67 21.11 11.68
C LYS A 215 11.71 20.76 13.17
N LYS A 216 11.81 19.47 13.53
CA LYS A 216 12.01 19.01 14.92
C LYS A 216 13.45 19.19 15.37
N LEU A 217 14.42 18.84 14.52
CA LEU A 217 15.85 19.03 14.77
C LEU A 217 16.18 20.53 14.95
N ASP A 218 15.61 21.41 14.13
CA ASP A 218 15.78 22.86 14.22
C ASP A 218 15.24 23.43 15.55
N THR A 219 14.08 22.94 16.00
CA THR A 219 13.52 23.31 17.31
C THR A 219 14.45 22.85 18.45
N LEU A 220 14.89 21.59 18.44
CA LEU A 220 15.81 21.04 19.44
C LEU A 220 17.16 21.77 19.43
N ASN A 221 17.69 22.11 18.26
CA ASN A 221 18.96 22.83 18.11
C ASN A 221 18.86 24.27 18.63
N LYS A 222 17.72 24.96 18.42
CA LYS A 222 17.46 26.26 19.04
C LYS A 222 17.38 26.17 20.56
N GLU A 223 16.78 25.11 21.10
CA GLU A 223 16.78 24.84 22.55
C GLU A 223 18.16 24.47 23.11
N MET A 224 19.02 23.80 22.35
CA MET A 224 20.39 23.51 22.77
C MET A 224 21.23 24.79 22.79
N LEU A 225 21.13 25.61 21.74
CA LEU A 225 21.82 26.90 21.64
C LEU A 225 21.37 27.88 22.74
N SER A 226 20.08 27.95 23.09
CA SER A 226 19.61 28.78 24.21
C SER A 226 20.08 28.29 25.59
N LYS A 227 20.56 27.05 25.68
CA LYS A 227 21.20 26.45 26.87
C LYS A 227 22.73 26.50 26.79
N GLY A 228 23.31 27.19 25.80
CA GLY A 228 24.76 27.30 25.59
C GLY A 228 25.43 26.05 25.02
N ILE A 229 24.66 25.06 24.55
CA ILE A 229 25.19 23.78 24.04
C ILE A 229 25.22 23.80 22.51
N ALA A 230 26.40 23.62 21.92
CA ALA A 230 26.54 23.49 20.47
C ALA A 230 25.89 22.19 19.95
N PRO A 231 24.95 22.25 18.99
CA PRO A 231 24.30 21.06 18.45
C PRO A 231 25.23 20.26 17.52
N ARG A 232 25.31 18.94 17.73
CA ARG A 232 26.18 18.04 16.95
C ARG A 232 25.66 17.69 15.54
N GLN A 233 24.37 17.89 15.29
CA GLN A 233 23.74 17.59 13.99
C GLN A 233 22.78 18.73 13.63
N THR A 234 23.02 19.38 12.50
CA THR A 234 22.19 20.48 11.97
C THR A 234 21.28 20.05 10.82
N VAL A 235 21.58 18.94 10.15
CA VAL A 235 20.82 18.43 8.99
C VAL A 235 20.21 17.07 9.33
N PHE A 236 18.90 16.95 9.14
CA PHE A 236 18.16 15.71 9.38
C PHE A 236 18.26 14.77 8.17
N GLN A 237 18.97 13.65 8.33
CA GLN A 237 19.07 12.59 7.33
C GLN A 237 18.00 11.51 7.58
N THR A 238 17.32 11.05 6.52
CA THR A 238 16.41 9.89 6.66
C THR A 238 17.19 8.58 6.59
N GLN A 239 16.67 7.50 7.20
CA GLN A 239 17.30 6.16 7.11
C GLN A 239 17.59 5.69 5.68
N LYS A 240 16.78 6.12 4.69
CA LYS A 240 17.03 5.83 3.28
C LYS A 240 18.12 6.71 2.68
N GLU A 241 18.14 7.99 3.04
CA GLU A 241 19.16 8.94 2.59
C GLU A 241 20.55 8.51 3.09
N TYR A 242 20.64 8.06 4.35
CA TYR A 242 21.84 7.45 4.92
C TYR A 242 22.32 6.26 4.09
N LEU A 243 21.42 5.33 3.75
CA LEU A 243 21.75 4.21 2.87
C LEU A 243 22.22 4.67 1.48
N ARG A 244 21.58 5.69 0.86
CA ARG A 244 22.02 6.21 -0.44
C ARG A 244 23.45 6.74 -0.38
N THR A 245 23.75 7.63 0.57
CA THR A 245 25.08 8.21 0.74
C THR A 245 26.15 7.15 1.02
N ALA A 246 25.85 6.20 1.92
CA ALA A 246 26.78 5.11 2.26
C ALA A 246 27.03 4.14 1.09
N ILE A 247 25.99 3.82 0.30
CA ILE A 247 26.13 2.97 -0.90
C ILE A 247 26.91 3.69 -1.99
N GLU A 248 26.64 4.98 -2.23
CA GLU A 248 27.40 5.78 -3.22
C GLU A 248 28.89 5.85 -2.87
N TYR A 249 29.23 6.09 -1.61
CA TYR A 249 30.61 6.08 -1.14
C TYR A 249 31.24 4.69 -1.28
N ALA A 250 30.60 3.64 -0.78
CA ALA A 250 31.13 2.27 -0.84
C ALA A 250 31.28 1.77 -2.28
N ALA A 251 30.34 2.11 -3.17
CA ALA A 251 30.43 1.77 -4.59
C ALA A 251 31.55 2.54 -5.31
N ALA A 252 31.84 3.77 -4.88
CA ALA A 252 32.99 4.53 -5.38
C ALA A 252 34.32 3.92 -4.89
N SER A 253 34.43 3.50 -3.63
CA SER A 253 35.67 2.95 -3.05
C SER A 253 35.99 1.49 -3.41
N SER A 254 35.02 0.71 -3.88
CA SER A 254 35.18 -0.74 -4.11
C SER A 254 35.15 -1.14 -5.60
N CYS A 255 35.78 -2.28 -5.91
CA CYS A 255 35.90 -2.88 -7.24
C CYS A 255 35.26 -4.29 -7.34
N ASN A 256 34.77 -4.84 -6.23
CA ASN A 256 34.02 -6.08 -6.16
C ASN A 256 32.96 -6.05 -5.03
N ILE A 257 32.14 -7.09 -4.94
CA ILE A 257 31.01 -7.14 -4.00
C ILE A 257 31.49 -7.42 -2.55
N GLU A 258 32.61 -8.10 -2.40
CA GLU A 258 33.26 -8.45 -1.13
C GLU A 258 33.78 -7.19 -0.42
N GLU A 259 34.57 -6.36 -1.12
CA GLU A 259 35.02 -5.04 -0.66
C GLU A 259 33.85 -4.11 -0.35
N PHE A 260 32.82 -4.12 -1.20
CA PHE A 260 31.64 -3.27 -1.03
C PHE A 260 30.87 -3.65 0.24
N GLN A 261 30.65 -4.95 0.47
CA GLN A 261 30.02 -5.46 1.69
C GLN A 261 30.87 -5.18 2.93
N ALA A 262 32.20 -5.37 2.85
CA ALA A 262 33.11 -5.07 3.93
C ALA A 262 33.12 -3.56 4.27
N THR A 263 33.11 -2.69 3.27
CA THR A 263 33.08 -1.23 3.44
C THR A 263 31.76 -0.76 4.06
N LEU A 264 30.62 -1.28 3.58
CA LEU A 264 29.30 -1.00 4.15
C LEU A 264 29.20 -1.42 5.63
N LEU A 265 29.71 -2.61 5.97
CA LEU A 265 29.67 -3.11 7.34
C LEU A 265 30.63 -2.38 8.27
N LYS A 266 31.89 -2.16 7.84
CA LYS A 266 32.93 -1.53 8.66
C LYS A 266 32.63 -0.05 8.93
N ASN A 267 32.34 0.72 7.87
CA ASN A 267 32.29 2.18 7.97
C ASN A 267 30.90 2.69 8.35
N TYR A 268 29.83 1.98 7.98
CA TYR A 268 28.43 2.43 8.13
C TYR A 268 27.53 1.45 8.89
N GLN A 269 28.08 0.31 9.34
CA GLN A 269 27.33 -0.75 10.04
C GLN A 269 26.10 -1.24 9.25
N ILE A 270 26.18 -1.17 7.91
CA ILE A 270 25.13 -1.61 6.98
C ILE A 270 25.37 -3.07 6.61
N THR A 271 24.40 -3.95 6.90
CA THR A 271 24.42 -5.33 6.40
C THR A 271 23.85 -5.40 4.99
N LEU A 272 24.64 -5.85 4.01
CA LEU A 272 24.13 -6.25 2.70
C LEU A 272 23.50 -7.64 2.79
N LYS A 273 22.36 -7.82 2.13
CA LYS A 273 21.77 -9.14 1.83
C LYS A 273 21.49 -9.24 0.34
N VAL A 274 22.19 -10.16 -0.31
CA VAL A 274 21.91 -10.62 -1.68
C VAL A 274 20.86 -11.72 -1.61
N SER A 275 19.81 -11.66 -2.45
CA SER A 275 18.85 -12.76 -2.56
C SER A 275 18.13 -12.76 -3.93
N ARG A 276 18.38 -13.81 -4.72
CA ARG A 276 17.78 -14.01 -6.07
C ARG A 276 18.07 -12.88 -7.08
N GLY A 277 19.32 -12.42 -7.17
CA GLY A 277 19.67 -11.28 -8.02
C GLY A 277 19.03 -9.97 -7.52
N ARG A 278 19.12 -9.73 -6.20
CA ARG A 278 18.58 -8.53 -5.55
C ARG A 278 19.39 -8.14 -4.31
N PHE A 279 20.05 -6.99 -4.34
CA PHE A 279 20.60 -6.34 -3.16
C PHE A 279 19.50 -5.72 -2.27
N SER A 280 19.65 -5.91 -0.96
CA SER A 280 18.85 -5.28 0.09
C SER A 280 19.73 -4.94 1.28
N TYR A 281 19.51 -3.77 1.89
CA TYR A 281 20.43 -3.17 2.87
C TYR A 281 19.74 -3.03 4.24
N LEU A 282 20.43 -3.41 5.31
CA LEU A 282 20.00 -3.18 6.68
C LEU A 282 20.61 -1.86 7.17
N HIS A 283 19.76 -0.93 7.61
CA HIS A 283 20.22 0.28 8.32
C HIS A 283 20.45 -0.09 9.80
N PRO A 284 21.50 0.41 10.48
CA PRO A 284 21.83 -0.02 11.85
C PRO A 284 20.64 0.12 12.82
N GLU A 285 19.93 1.25 12.79
CA GLU A 285 18.72 1.49 13.61
C GLU A 285 17.44 0.77 13.11
N ARG A 286 17.54 -0.41 12.47
CA ARG A 286 16.39 -0.96 11.72
C ARG A 286 16.38 -2.48 11.54
N ASN A 287 15.43 -3.14 12.20
CA ASN A 287 15.23 -4.60 12.19
C ASN A 287 14.71 -5.19 10.85
N LYS A 288 14.66 -4.44 9.75
CA LYS A 288 14.09 -4.87 8.44
C LYS A 288 14.82 -4.23 7.25
N PHE A 289 15.37 -5.07 6.37
CA PHE A 289 16.06 -4.66 5.14
C PHE A 289 15.24 -3.72 4.23
N ILE A 290 15.93 -2.84 3.51
CA ILE A 290 15.41 -1.95 2.46
C ILE A 290 15.98 -2.41 1.12
N THR A 291 15.13 -2.78 0.16
CA THR A 291 15.58 -3.27 -1.16
C THR A 291 16.16 -2.14 -2.01
N GLY A 292 17.21 -2.39 -2.80
CA GLY A 292 17.82 -1.41 -3.71
C GLY A 292 16.83 -0.62 -4.56
N ARG A 293 15.91 -1.32 -5.26
CA ARG A 293 14.82 -0.75 -6.08
C ARG A 293 13.84 0.21 -5.34
N SER A 294 13.96 0.34 -4.01
CA SER A 294 13.20 1.30 -3.19
C SER A 294 14.00 2.53 -2.75
N LEU A 295 15.32 2.52 -2.98
CA LEU A 295 16.23 3.68 -2.89
C LEU A 295 16.39 4.36 -4.26
N GLY A 296 16.34 3.58 -5.35
CA GLY A 296 16.50 4.02 -6.74
C GLY A 296 17.04 2.90 -7.64
N SER A 297 17.35 3.18 -8.91
CA SER A 297 18.10 2.26 -9.78
C SER A 297 19.59 2.23 -9.46
N HIS A 298 20.18 3.34 -8.99
CA HIS A 298 21.61 3.42 -8.68
C HIS A 298 22.06 2.59 -7.45
N TYR A 299 21.13 1.85 -6.84
CA TYR A 299 21.34 1.03 -5.66
C TYR A 299 20.90 -0.43 -5.92
N THR A 300 20.74 -0.83 -7.18
CA THR A 300 20.47 -2.21 -7.57
C THR A 300 21.74 -2.96 -7.95
N GLU A 301 21.67 -4.28 -7.80
CA GLU A 301 22.71 -5.24 -8.17
C GLU A 301 23.19 -5.02 -9.62
N ASP A 302 22.24 -4.99 -10.56
CA ASP A 302 22.44 -4.74 -11.99
C ASP A 302 23.31 -3.48 -12.28
N TYR A 303 23.04 -2.37 -11.57
CA TYR A 303 23.75 -1.11 -11.76
C TYR A 303 25.13 -1.11 -11.11
N LEU A 304 25.24 -1.64 -9.89
CA LEU A 304 26.50 -1.68 -9.13
C LEU A 304 27.53 -2.60 -9.79
N PHE A 305 27.10 -3.75 -10.33
CA PHE A 305 27.97 -4.57 -11.17
C PHE A 305 28.43 -3.81 -12.43
N SER A 306 27.55 -3.06 -13.12
CA SER A 306 27.95 -2.27 -14.29
C SER A 306 28.98 -1.17 -13.99
N ILE A 307 29.04 -0.66 -12.74
CA ILE A 307 30.13 0.22 -12.29
C ILE A 307 31.42 -0.56 -12.12
N TRP A 308 31.38 -1.70 -11.43
CA TRP A 308 32.59 -2.49 -11.15
C TRP A 308 33.17 -3.17 -12.38
N GLU A 309 32.35 -3.52 -13.37
CA GLU A 309 32.78 -3.99 -14.70
C GLU A 309 33.54 -2.88 -15.44
N LYS A 310 32.98 -1.66 -15.51
CA LYS A 310 33.66 -0.49 -16.11
C LYS A 310 34.94 -0.06 -15.38
N LYS A 311 35.08 -0.37 -14.08
CA LYS A 311 36.35 -0.19 -13.34
C LYS A 311 37.36 -1.31 -13.61
N LYS A 312 36.92 -2.47 -14.10
CA LYS A 312 37.78 -3.62 -14.41
C LYS A 312 38.30 -3.61 -15.83
N GLU A 313 37.69 -2.85 -16.74
CA GLU A 313 38.22 -2.60 -18.08
C GLU A 313 39.46 -1.69 -18.03
N PRO A 314 40.67 -2.17 -18.32
CA PRO A 314 41.84 -1.32 -18.48
C PRO A 314 41.86 -0.73 -19.90
N GLN A 315 42.54 0.40 -20.08
CA GLN A 315 43.01 0.76 -21.42
C GLN A 315 43.93 -0.36 -21.94
N HIS A 316 43.71 -0.80 -23.18
CA HIS A 316 44.16 -2.10 -23.71
C HIS A 316 45.63 -2.47 -23.43
N GLN A 317 45.90 -3.75 -23.11
CA GLN A 317 46.67 -4.66 -23.99
C GLN A 317 46.73 -6.14 -23.55
N SER A 318 46.60 -7.04 -24.55
CA SER A 318 47.19 -8.39 -24.71
C SER A 318 47.13 -9.51 -23.63
N HIS A 319 46.62 -10.70 -24.06
CA HIS A 319 47.20 -12.08 -23.89
C HIS A 319 47.42 -12.66 -22.45
N THR A 320 47.26 -13.95 -22.11
CA THR A 320 46.81 -15.19 -22.83
C THR A 320 46.39 -16.31 -21.84
N ARG A 321 45.64 -17.32 -22.33
CA ARG A 321 45.52 -18.74 -21.88
C ARG A 321 45.11 -19.13 -20.44
N SER A 322 43.98 -19.83 -20.40
CA SER A 322 43.60 -21.07 -19.67
C SER A 322 44.53 -21.71 -18.61
N ASP A 323 43.91 -22.19 -17.51
CA ASP A 323 43.68 -23.63 -17.17
C ASP A 323 42.88 -23.70 -15.83
N ILE A 324 41.75 -24.43 -15.66
CA ILE A 324 41.41 -25.87 -15.63
C ILE A 324 41.33 -26.47 -14.19
N PHE A 325 40.18 -27.13 -13.91
CA PHE A 325 39.82 -28.05 -12.80
C PHE A 325 39.32 -27.57 -11.41
N THR A 326 38.48 -28.44 -10.84
CA THR A 326 37.78 -28.46 -9.53
C THR A 326 38.30 -29.70 -8.73
N PRO A 327 37.63 -30.37 -7.74
CA PRO A 327 36.41 -30.09 -6.94
C PRO A 327 36.43 -30.46 -5.42
N HIS A 328 35.42 -29.99 -4.66
CA HIS A 328 34.92 -30.53 -3.34
C HIS A 328 35.93 -30.47 -2.15
N SER A 329 35.65 -30.68 -0.85
CA SER A 329 34.43 -30.86 0.01
C SER A 329 34.80 -30.40 1.47
N ASN A 330 34.09 -30.58 2.61
CA ASN A 330 32.88 -31.32 3.01
C ASN A 330 32.18 -30.68 4.26
N SER A 331 31.18 -31.35 4.84
CA SER A 331 30.38 -31.00 6.04
C SER A 331 31.07 -31.11 7.42
N THR A 332 30.45 -30.53 8.47
CA THR A 332 30.19 -31.18 9.80
C THR A 332 29.10 -30.41 10.58
N THR A 333 28.27 -31.14 11.35
CA THR A 333 27.21 -30.64 12.24
C THR A 333 27.51 -30.98 13.72
N SER A 334 27.01 -30.17 14.66
CA SER A 334 26.91 -30.53 16.09
C SER A 334 25.69 -29.87 16.75
N ALA A 335 25.22 -30.42 17.88
CA ALA A 335 23.81 -30.33 18.29
C ALA A 335 23.49 -29.39 19.48
N PHE A 336 22.19 -29.11 19.58
CA PHE A 336 21.38 -28.56 20.68
C PHE A 336 21.86 -28.73 22.14
N MET A 337 21.42 -27.79 22.99
CA MET A 337 20.71 -28.10 24.23
C MET A 337 19.48 -27.18 24.39
N GLU A 338 18.43 -27.64 25.09
CA GLU A 338 17.14 -26.95 25.26
C GLU A 338 17.06 -26.10 26.54
N GLN A 339 16.15 -25.10 26.56
CA GLN A 339 15.34 -24.80 27.74
C GLN A 339 13.90 -24.46 27.32
N LYS A 340 12.91 -24.95 28.10
CA LYS A 340 11.48 -24.73 27.85
C LYS A 340 10.95 -23.48 28.55
N GLU A 341 10.72 -22.44 27.77
CA GLU A 341 9.68 -21.45 28.05
C GLU A 341 8.52 -21.64 27.05
N THR A 342 7.35 -21.05 27.30
CA THR A 342 6.14 -21.28 26.50
C THR A 342 6.26 -20.66 25.10
N GLU A 343 6.68 -21.47 24.12
CA GLU A 343 7.07 -21.02 22.79
C GLU A 343 5.97 -20.22 22.06
N ALA A 344 6.25 -18.93 21.86
CA ALA A 344 5.43 -18.06 21.03
C ALA A 344 5.61 -18.44 19.54
N PHE A 345 4.69 -19.28 19.02
CA PHE A 345 4.70 -19.88 17.67
C PHE A 345 5.42 -19.03 16.60
N CYS A 346 6.62 -19.48 16.24
CA CYS A 346 7.54 -18.75 15.36
C CYS A 346 7.53 -19.39 13.97
N PHE A 347 6.59 -18.94 13.13
CA PHE A 347 6.48 -19.41 11.75
C PHE A 347 7.36 -18.57 10.80
N ILE A 348 8.39 -19.21 10.24
CA ILE A 348 9.18 -18.69 9.13
C ILE A 348 8.69 -19.39 7.85
N LYS A 349 8.05 -18.62 6.97
CA LYS A 349 7.47 -19.13 5.73
C LYS A 349 8.55 -19.53 4.72
N SER A 350 8.47 -20.75 4.20
CA SER A 350 9.39 -21.25 3.16
C SER A 350 9.00 -20.74 1.76
N ASP A 351 9.91 -20.97 0.81
CA ASP A 351 9.77 -20.57 -0.59
C ASP A 351 9.04 -21.60 -1.47
N LEU A 352 8.42 -22.61 -0.84
CA LEU A 352 7.70 -23.70 -1.49
C LEU A 352 6.49 -23.22 -2.31
N ARG A 353 6.22 -23.97 -3.37
CA ARG A 353 5.07 -23.79 -4.27
C ARG A 353 4.53 -25.15 -4.68
N LEU A 354 3.25 -25.17 -5.02
CA LEU A 354 2.57 -26.35 -5.53
C LEU A 354 3.23 -26.81 -6.85
N VAL A 355 3.59 -28.09 -6.93
CA VAL A 355 4.04 -28.76 -8.16
C VAL A 355 2.87 -28.75 -9.17
N ILE A 356 3.15 -28.41 -10.43
CA ILE A 356 2.10 -28.25 -11.44
C ILE A 356 1.89 -29.58 -12.16
N ASP A 357 0.69 -30.17 -12.03
CA ASP A 357 0.28 -31.29 -12.89
C ASP A 357 0.34 -30.86 -14.37
N LEU A 358 1.13 -31.58 -15.16
CA LEU A 358 1.34 -31.37 -16.58
C LEU A 358 0.26 -32.06 -17.45
N GLN A 359 -0.35 -33.14 -16.96
CA GLN A 359 -1.37 -33.91 -17.69
C GLN A 359 -2.62 -33.04 -17.91
N GLN A 360 -3.00 -32.23 -16.92
CA GLN A 360 -4.18 -31.34 -16.97
C GLN A 360 -3.93 -29.98 -17.66
N ARG A 361 -2.72 -29.70 -18.15
CA ARG A 361 -2.32 -28.37 -18.66
C ARG A 361 -2.21 -28.34 -20.18
N ALA A 362 -3.32 -28.02 -20.87
CA ALA A 362 -3.35 -27.86 -22.32
C ALA A 362 -2.23 -26.95 -22.89
N LYS A 363 -1.85 -25.87 -22.19
CA LYS A 363 -0.73 -24.98 -22.60
C LYS A 363 0.67 -25.60 -22.48
N ALA A 364 0.84 -26.69 -21.74
CA ALA A 364 2.07 -27.48 -21.72
C ALA A 364 2.12 -28.44 -22.90
N GLN A 365 1.00 -29.13 -23.17
CA GLN A 365 0.84 -30.00 -24.34
C GLN A 365 1.10 -29.26 -25.67
N SER A 366 0.72 -27.97 -25.76
CA SER A 366 0.85 -27.17 -26.98
C SER A 366 2.20 -26.44 -27.15
N ASN A 367 3.15 -26.49 -26.21
CA ASN A 367 4.38 -25.70 -26.28
C ASN A 367 5.58 -26.40 -25.61
N PRO A 368 6.50 -27.01 -26.39
CA PRO A 368 7.66 -27.74 -25.86
C PRO A 368 8.64 -26.92 -25.01
N VAL A 369 8.74 -25.60 -25.24
CA VAL A 369 9.63 -24.72 -24.46
C VAL A 369 9.01 -24.42 -23.08
N TYR A 370 7.70 -24.23 -23.03
CA TYR A 370 6.95 -24.05 -21.79
C TYR A 370 6.90 -25.36 -20.98
N ASP A 371 6.67 -26.52 -21.63
CA ASP A 371 6.74 -27.84 -21.01
C ASP A 371 8.09 -28.10 -20.31
N ARG A 372 9.22 -27.94 -21.03
CA ARG A 372 10.58 -28.08 -20.45
C ARG A 372 10.79 -27.16 -19.26
N LYS A 373 10.30 -25.91 -19.33
CA LYS A 373 10.39 -24.92 -18.25
C LYS A 373 9.56 -25.31 -17.02
N VAL A 374 8.35 -25.85 -17.20
CA VAL A 374 7.51 -26.34 -16.10
C VAL A 374 8.11 -27.61 -15.49
N LYS A 375 8.61 -28.56 -16.28
CA LYS A 375 9.32 -29.76 -15.80
C LYS A 375 10.51 -29.41 -14.91
N LEU A 376 11.38 -28.51 -15.35
CA LEU A 376 12.51 -28.02 -14.55
C LEU A 376 12.04 -27.32 -13.25
N SER A 377 10.98 -26.50 -13.32
CA SER A 377 10.40 -25.84 -12.14
C SER A 377 9.79 -26.84 -11.16
N ASN A 378 9.14 -27.90 -11.65
CA ASN A 378 8.54 -28.95 -10.83
C ASN A 378 9.62 -29.73 -10.07
N LEU A 379 10.67 -30.20 -10.76
CA LEU A 379 11.81 -30.88 -10.12
C LEU A 379 12.44 -30.01 -9.01
N GLN A 380 12.57 -28.70 -9.24
CA GLN A 380 13.05 -27.76 -8.22
C GLN A 380 12.11 -27.56 -7.03
N GLN A 381 10.79 -27.77 -7.18
CA GLN A 381 9.85 -27.77 -6.03
C GLN A 381 9.84 -29.13 -5.32
N MET A 382 9.93 -30.23 -6.06
CA MET A 382 9.96 -31.60 -5.51
C MET A 382 11.18 -31.78 -4.60
N ALA A 383 12.38 -31.43 -5.09
CA ALA A 383 13.61 -31.49 -4.28
C ALA A 383 13.54 -30.64 -2.99
N LYS A 384 12.92 -29.45 -3.06
CA LYS A 384 12.71 -28.59 -1.88
C LYS A 384 11.64 -29.12 -0.93
N THR A 385 10.66 -29.85 -1.44
CA THR A 385 9.64 -30.51 -0.62
C THR A 385 10.27 -31.66 0.17
N ILE A 386 11.13 -32.46 -0.48
CA ILE A 386 11.91 -33.52 0.18
C ILE A 386 12.82 -32.94 1.27
N ALA A 387 13.56 -31.87 0.95
CA ALA A 387 14.39 -31.16 1.95
C ALA A 387 13.56 -30.65 3.14
N TYR A 388 12.40 -30.01 2.90
CA TYR A 388 11.51 -29.55 3.97
C TYR A 388 10.98 -30.70 4.84
N VAL A 389 10.60 -31.83 4.23
CA VAL A 389 10.14 -33.04 4.93
C VAL A 389 11.24 -33.58 5.85
N GLN A 390 12.48 -33.66 5.36
CA GLN A 390 13.66 -34.08 6.12
C GLN A 390 14.03 -33.08 7.23
N GLU A 391 14.08 -31.78 6.94
CA GLU A 391 14.35 -30.70 7.92
C GLU A 391 13.32 -30.65 9.07
N ARG A 392 12.11 -31.18 8.84
CA ARG A 392 11.02 -31.24 9.84
C ARG A 392 10.84 -32.61 10.49
N GLY A 393 11.62 -33.62 10.10
CA GLY A 393 11.56 -34.97 10.67
C GLY A 393 10.30 -35.77 10.32
N TYR A 394 9.49 -35.33 9.35
CA TYR A 394 8.34 -36.10 8.88
C TYR A 394 8.84 -37.36 8.17
N SER A 395 8.61 -38.52 8.78
CA SER A 395 9.22 -39.79 8.35
C SER A 395 8.27 -40.62 7.48
N THR A 396 6.97 -40.36 7.58
CA THR A 396 5.88 -40.99 6.83
C THR A 396 4.91 -39.94 6.26
N GLU A 397 4.04 -40.35 5.33
CA GLU A 397 2.95 -39.50 4.85
C GLU A 397 1.90 -39.24 5.96
N ASP A 398 1.67 -40.22 6.84
CA ASP A 398 0.76 -40.10 7.99
C ASP A 398 1.23 -39.06 9.03
N ASP A 399 2.55 -38.93 9.27
CA ASP A 399 3.10 -37.87 10.13
C ASP A 399 2.72 -36.48 9.59
N LEU A 400 2.82 -36.31 8.28
CA LEU A 400 2.56 -35.05 7.59
C LEU A 400 1.05 -34.74 7.53
N ILE A 401 0.20 -35.76 7.31
CA ILE A 401 -1.27 -35.64 7.40
C ILE A 401 -1.70 -35.31 8.83
N THR A 402 -1.06 -35.91 9.84
CA THR A 402 -1.31 -35.63 11.27
C THR A 402 -0.91 -34.20 11.63
N ALA A 403 0.25 -33.73 11.16
CA ALA A 403 0.69 -32.35 11.33
C ALA A 403 -0.24 -31.34 10.65
N LEU A 404 -0.72 -31.63 9.43
CA LEU A 404 -1.71 -30.80 8.74
C LEU A 404 -3.04 -30.74 9.51
N THR A 405 -3.57 -31.90 9.93
CA THR A 405 -4.85 -31.99 10.67
C THR A 405 -4.77 -31.24 11.99
N THR A 406 -3.63 -31.33 12.68
CA THR A 406 -3.33 -30.54 13.89
C THR A 406 -3.36 -29.04 13.57
N SER A 407 -2.62 -28.59 12.55
CA SER A 407 -2.55 -27.18 12.16
C SER A 407 -3.90 -26.59 11.72
N GLN A 408 -4.75 -27.39 11.08
CA GLN A 408 -6.13 -27.02 10.75
C GLN A 408 -6.99 -26.85 12.01
N SER A 409 -6.89 -27.76 12.98
CA SER A 409 -7.59 -27.66 14.28
C SER A 409 -7.17 -26.41 15.06
N GLU A 410 -5.87 -26.14 15.15
CA GLU A 410 -5.32 -24.93 15.76
C GLU A 410 -5.83 -23.67 15.06
N THR A 411 -5.75 -23.60 13.74
CA THR A 411 -6.19 -22.42 12.96
C THR A 411 -7.70 -22.20 13.08
N ALA A 412 -8.49 -23.28 13.17
CA ALA A 412 -9.92 -23.21 13.46
C ALA A 412 -10.19 -22.66 14.88
N ASN A 413 -9.40 -23.04 15.88
CA ASN A 413 -9.52 -22.52 17.25
C ASN A 413 -9.07 -21.05 17.35
N CYS A 414 -7.98 -20.65 16.70
CA CYS A 414 -7.61 -19.23 16.56
C CYS A 414 -8.73 -18.41 15.90
N ARG A 415 -9.41 -18.96 14.88
CA ARG A 415 -10.56 -18.34 14.21
C ARG A 415 -11.79 -18.22 15.13
N LYS A 416 -12.08 -19.22 15.97
CA LYS A 416 -13.15 -19.17 16.98
C LYS A 416 -12.88 -18.05 18.00
N ASN A 417 -11.68 -18.02 18.57
CA ASN A 417 -11.30 -17.03 19.59
C ASN A 417 -11.37 -15.60 19.03
N LEU A 418 -10.82 -15.38 17.83
CA LEU A 418 -10.89 -14.10 17.13
C LEU A 418 -12.34 -13.67 16.80
N ARG A 419 -13.26 -14.62 16.59
CA ARG A 419 -14.70 -14.33 16.40
C ARG A 419 -15.36 -13.90 17.71
N SER A 420 -15.06 -14.57 18.83
CA SER A 420 -15.60 -14.22 20.15
C SER A 420 -15.22 -12.79 20.53
N THR A 421 -13.93 -12.46 20.50
CA THR A 421 -13.43 -11.11 20.83
C THR A 421 -13.94 -10.03 19.86
N GLN A 422 -14.30 -10.38 18.62
CA GLN A 422 -15.01 -9.46 17.71
C GLN A 422 -16.48 -9.25 18.08
N GLN A 423 -17.17 -10.27 18.59
CA GLN A 423 -18.55 -10.16 19.08
C GLN A 423 -18.62 -9.40 20.42
N GLU A 424 -17.67 -9.64 21.33
CA GLU A 424 -17.45 -8.87 22.56
C GLU A 424 -17.20 -7.39 22.23
N LEU A 425 -16.27 -7.09 21.30
CA LEU A 425 -16.04 -5.73 20.84
C LEU A 425 -17.28 -5.08 20.23
N LYS A 426 -18.11 -5.82 19.48
CA LYS A 426 -19.38 -5.26 18.97
C LYS A 426 -20.28 -4.85 20.14
N ARG A 427 -20.52 -5.76 21.10
CA ARG A 427 -21.35 -5.51 22.29
C ARG A 427 -20.86 -4.32 23.11
N ILE A 428 -19.55 -4.21 23.35
CA ILE A 428 -18.96 -3.08 24.09
C ILE A 428 -19.08 -1.76 23.31
N ASN A 429 -18.92 -1.76 21.99
CA ASN A 429 -19.13 -0.55 21.20
C ASN A 429 -20.60 -0.08 21.22
N GLU A 430 -21.55 -1.00 21.17
CA GLU A 430 -22.99 -0.70 21.31
C GLU A 430 -23.28 -0.13 22.71
N GLN A 431 -22.78 -0.75 23.78
CA GLN A 431 -22.90 -0.23 25.14
C GLN A 431 -22.28 1.17 25.29
N ILE A 432 -21.11 1.44 24.70
CA ILE A 432 -20.49 2.78 24.68
C ILE A 432 -21.37 3.79 23.94
N HIS A 433 -21.94 3.42 22.79
CA HIS A 433 -22.81 4.29 21.98
C HIS A 433 -24.06 4.72 22.76
N TYR A 434 -24.83 3.75 23.27
CA TYR A 434 -26.04 4.05 24.03
C TYR A 434 -25.75 4.67 25.40
N THR A 435 -24.65 4.32 26.07
CA THR A 435 -24.21 5.04 27.30
C THR A 435 -23.87 6.50 26.98
N GLY A 436 -23.26 6.78 25.82
CA GLY A 436 -23.00 8.14 25.34
C GLY A 436 -24.28 8.95 25.12
N GLN A 437 -25.24 8.41 24.35
CA GLN A 437 -26.54 9.04 24.10
C GLN A 437 -27.34 9.27 25.39
N TYR A 438 -27.39 8.26 26.27
CA TYR A 438 -28.08 8.35 27.56
C TYR A 438 -27.49 9.45 28.46
N LEU A 439 -26.17 9.62 28.47
CA LEU A 439 -25.51 10.66 29.27
C LEU A 439 -25.65 12.06 28.64
N ALA A 440 -25.54 12.18 27.32
CA ALA A 440 -25.66 13.46 26.61
C ALA A 440 -27.05 14.08 26.79
N ASN A 441 -28.12 13.29 26.61
CA ASN A 441 -29.49 13.80 26.59
C ASN A 441 -30.15 13.81 27.98
N LYS A 442 -29.36 13.56 29.04
CA LYS A 442 -29.86 13.40 30.42
C LYS A 442 -30.36 14.69 31.06
N SER A 443 -29.82 15.84 30.66
CA SER A 443 -30.29 17.18 31.05
C SER A 443 -31.66 17.45 30.41
N VAL A 444 -31.73 17.43 29.08
CA VAL A 444 -32.94 17.68 28.30
C VAL A 444 -34.10 16.78 28.73
N TYR A 445 -33.85 15.49 29.01
CA TYR A 445 -34.90 14.60 29.52
C TYR A 445 -35.33 14.89 30.97
N ARG A 446 -34.45 15.43 31.83
CA ARG A 446 -34.85 15.93 33.16
C ARG A 446 -35.69 17.20 33.04
N GLU A 447 -35.30 18.13 32.17
CA GLU A 447 -36.05 19.35 31.89
C GLU A 447 -37.45 19.01 31.34
N PHE A 448 -37.57 18.05 30.42
CA PHE A 448 -38.84 17.48 29.95
C PHE A 448 -39.73 16.93 31.08
N LEU A 449 -39.16 16.23 32.08
CA LEU A 449 -39.92 15.71 33.22
C LEU A 449 -40.51 16.83 34.10
N HIS A 450 -39.81 17.96 34.22
CA HIS A 450 -40.20 19.12 35.03
C HIS A 450 -40.94 20.23 34.24
N ALA A 451 -40.97 20.15 32.91
CA ALA A 451 -41.62 21.13 32.04
C ALA A 451 -43.13 21.25 32.32
N LYS A 452 -43.64 22.49 32.40
CA LYS A 452 -45.07 22.78 32.60
C LYS A 452 -45.92 22.34 31.41
N ASN A 453 -45.46 22.60 30.17
CA ASN A 453 -46.12 22.14 28.94
C ASN A 453 -45.31 21.02 28.26
N LYS A 454 -45.53 19.78 28.71
CA LYS A 454 -44.81 18.60 28.21
C LYS A 454 -45.10 18.28 26.73
N LYS A 455 -46.25 18.71 26.20
CA LYS A 455 -46.62 18.43 24.80
C LYS A 455 -45.79 19.26 23.82
N GLN A 456 -45.63 20.55 24.12
CA GLN A 456 -44.79 21.48 23.35
C GLN A 456 -43.30 21.14 23.48
N PHE A 457 -42.78 20.94 24.70
CA PHE A 457 -41.37 20.59 24.92
C PHE A 457 -40.95 19.31 24.17
N ARG A 458 -41.88 18.34 24.00
CA ARG A 458 -41.63 17.12 23.22
C ARG A 458 -41.64 17.32 21.70
N GLN A 459 -42.23 18.42 21.20
CA GLN A 459 -42.11 18.82 19.79
C GLN A 459 -40.80 19.56 19.54
N GLU A 460 -40.40 20.43 20.46
CA GLU A 460 -39.16 21.23 20.39
C GLU A 460 -37.89 20.37 20.57
N HIS A 461 -37.92 19.34 21.41
CA HIS A 461 -36.78 18.45 21.71
C HIS A 461 -37.05 16.97 21.37
N LEU A 462 -37.76 16.73 20.25
CA LEU A 462 -38.20 15.39 19.84
C LEU A 462 -37.03 14.41 19.62
N SER A 463 -35.95 14.88 18.99
CA SER A 463 -34.71 14.14 18.72
C SER A 463 -34.02 13.68 20.00
N GLU A 464 -33.86 14.59 20.96
CA GLU A 464 -33.11 14.38 22.19
C GLU A 464 -33.83 13.40 23.10
N ILE A 465 -35.16 13.56 23.21
CA ILE A 465 -36.03 12.69 24.01
C ILE A 465 -36.09 11.28 23.41
N THR A 466 -36.27 11.13 22.09
CA THR A 466 -36.31 9.80 21.45
C THR A 466 -34.97 9.08 21.51
N LEU A 467 -33.84 9.78 21.34
CA LEU A 467 -32.50 9.23 21.54
C LEU A 467 -32.24 8.81 22.99
N TYR A 468 -32.77 9.55 23.98
CA TYR A 468 -32.68 9.15 25.39
C TYR A 468 -33.57 7.94 25.70
N GLU A 469 -34.81 7.91 25.21
CA GLU A 469 -35.75 6.80 25.42
C GLU A 469 -35.21 5.49 24.81
N THR A 470 -34.68 5.53 23.58
CA THR A 470 -34.07 4.37 22.92
C THR A 470 -32.81 3.89 23.65
N ALA A 471 -31.89 4.79 24.01
CA ALA A 471 -30.69 4.44 24.77
C ALA A 471 -31.00 3.85 26.16
N ARG A 472 -31.97 4.43 26.88
CA ARG A 472 -32.46 3.91 28.17
C ARG A 472 -33.04 2.51 28.05
N ASN A 473 -33.78 2.23 26.97
CA ASN A 473 -34.38 0.91 26.74
C ASN A 473 -33.31 -0.15 26.40
N PHE A 474 -32.34 0.17 25.53
CA PHE A 474 -31.22 -0.73 25.23
C PHE A 474 -30.38 -1.05 26.47
N LEU A 475 -30.04 -0.04 27.28
CA LEU A 475 -29.24 -0.22 28.49
C LEU A 475 -29.99 -1.05 29.55
N LYS A 476 -31.32 -0.90 29.67
CA LYS A 476 -32.17 -1.77 30.51
C LYS A 476 -32.15 -3.23 30.04
N GLN A 477 -32.20 -3.49 28.74
CA GLN A 477 -32.17 -4.85 28.19
C GLN A 477 -30.81 -5.54 28.36
N GLN A 478 -29.71 -4.78 28.46
CA GLN A 478 -28.35 -5.29 28.64
C GLN A 478 -27.93 -5.47 30.10
N ALA A 479 -28.57 -4.78 31.05
CA ALA A 479 -28.14 -4.73 32.45
C ALA A 479 -28.95 -5.64 33.36
N ALA A 480 -28.34 -6.73 33.83
CA ALA A 480 -28.91 -7.63 34.84
C ALA A 480 -28.90 -7.05 36.28
N SER A 481 -28.54 -5.77 36.44
CA SER A 481 -28.57 -5.05 37.72
C SER A 481 -28.98 -3.60 37.48
N GLU A 482 -29.49 -2.92 38.50
CA GLU A 482 -30.00 -1.54 38.39
C GLU A 482 -28.93 -0.49 38.06
N LYS A 483 -27.63 -0.82 38.18
CA LYS A 483 -26.52 0.12 38.00
C LYS A 483 -26.01 0.10 36.56
N LEU A 484 -26.14 1.26 35.89
CA LEU A 484 -25.64 1.48 34.54
C LEU A 484 -24.11 1.34 34.44
N PRO A 485 -23.56 0.77 33.35
CA PRO A 485 -22.13 0.67 33.14
C PRO A 485 -21.40 2.02 33.15
N SER A 486 -20.23 2.08 33.79
CA SER A 486 -19.41 3.29 33.78
C SER A 486 -18.69 3.46 32.45
N MET A 487 -18.86 4.63 31.81
CA MET A 487 -18.20 5.00 30.56
C MET A 487 -16.66 4.91 30.63
N LYS A 488 -16.04 5.06 31.82
CA LYS A 488 -14.59 4.86 32.02
C LYS A 488 -14.20 3.38 31.93
N LEU A 489 -15.02 2.49 32.50
CA LEU A 489 -14.78 1.05 32.48
C LEU A 489 -14.93 0.51 31.05
N LEU A 490 -16.05 0.82 30.38
CA LEU A 490 -16.32 0.38 29.00
C LEU A 490 -15.20 0.76 28.01
N LYS A 491 -14.64 1.97 28.14
CA LYS A 491 -13.50 2.41 27.31
C LYS A 491 -12.24 1.58 27.59
N SER A 492 -11.91 1.35 28.86
CA SER A 492 -10.73 0.54 29.23
C SER A 492 -10.88 -0.95 28.84
N GLU A 493 -12.10 -1.47 28.83
CA GLU A 493 -12.41 -2.83 28.38
C GLU A 493 -12.30 -2.95 26.85
N LYS A 494 -12.83 -1.98 26.10
CA LYS A 494 -12.61 -1.86 24.66
C LYS A 494 -11.12 -1.82 24.29
N GLU A 495 -10.30 -1.09 25.03
CA GLU A 495 -8.85 -1.01 24.80
C GLU A 495 -8.15 -2.36 25.03
N LYS A 496 -8.49 -3.07 26.11
CA LYS A 496 -8.02 -4.45 26.37
C LYS A 496 -8.42 -5.41 25.23
N LEU A 497 -9.70 -5.41 24.85
CA LEU A 497 -10.22 -6.28 23.80
C LEU A 497 -9.63 -5.94 22.40
N LEU A 498 -9.31 -4.68 22.12
CA LEU A 498 -8.59 -4.28 20.90
C LEU A 498 -7.15 -4.82 20.88
N SER A 499 -6.45 -4.80 22.03
CA SER A 499 -5.12 -5.43 22.15
C SER A 499 -5.21 -6.94 21.91
N ILE A 500 -6.14 -7.62 22.59
CA ILE A 500 -6.38 -9.07 22.44
C ILE A 500 -6.71 -9.43 20.98
N LYS A 501 -7.63 -8.71 20.33
CA LYS A 501 -7.97 -8.88 18.90
C LYS A 501 -6.75 -8.75 18.00
N ASN A 502 -5.87 -7.77 18.26
CA ASN A 502 -4.67 -7.56 17.44
C ASN A 502 -3.67 -8.71 17.58
N MET A 503 -3.46 -9.22 18.80
CA MET A 503 -2.60 -10.39 19.06
C MET A 503 -3.19 -11.67 18.42
N GLN A 504 -4.47 -11.96 18.68
CA GLN A 504 -5.20 -13.08 18.06
C GLN A 504 -5.16 -13.03 16.53
N HIS A 505 -5.28 -11.84 15.92
CA HIS A 505 -5.24 -11.70 14.47
C HIS A 505 -3.84 -11.99 13.90
N GLN A 506 -2.77 -11.51 14.56
CA GLN A 506 -1.40 -11.83 14.13
C GLN A 506 -1.14 -13.34 14.21
N GLU A 507 -1.53 -13.98 15.31
CA GLU A 507 -1.36 -15.43 15.48
C GLU A 507 -2.20 -16.25 14.48
N TYR A 508 -3.46 -15.88 14.26
CA TYR A 508 -4.29 -16.50 13.21
C TYR A 508 -3.65 -16.41 11.81
N GLN A 509 -3.04 -15.27 11.47
CA GLN A 509 -2.37 -15.10 10.17
C GLN A 509 -1.11 -15.97 10.05
N LYS A 510 -0.31 -16.13 11.12
CA LYS A 510 0.81 -17.08 11.14
C LYS A 510 0.32 -18.52 10.96
N ARG A 511 -0.60 -18.97 11.81
CA ARG A 511 -1.12 -20.36 11.84
C ARG A 511 -1.73 -20.74 10.50
N LYS A 512 -2.55 -19.87 9.92
CA LYS A 512 -3.11 -20.05 8.57
C LYS A 512 -2.05 -20.11 7.46
N GLN A 513 -0.96 -19.36 7.59
CA GLN A 513 0.11 -19.38 6.59
C GLN A 513 0.95 -20.67 6.68
N TYR A 514 1.10 -21.22 7.89
CA TYR A 514 1.67 -22.55 8.14
C TYR A 514 0.74 -23.68 7.68
N GLU A 515 -0.56 -23.63 7.99
CA GLU A 515 -1.59 -24.55 7.51
C GLU A 515 -1.54 -24.67 5.97
N LYS A 516 -1.44 -23.53 5.28
CA LYS A 516 -1.29 -23.47 3.81
C LYS A 516 0.06 -23.97 3.30
N GLU A 517 1.13 -23.82 4.08
CA GLU A 517 2.45 -24.38 3.74
C GLU A 517 2.38 -25.91 3.82
N LEU A 518 1.88 -26.48 4.92
CA LEU A 518 1.65 -27.92 5.06
C LEU A 518 0.74 -28.47 3.96
N GLN A 519 -0.38 -27.80 3.62
CA GLN A 519 -1.22 -28.18 2.46
C GLN A 519 -0.46 -28.21 1.13
N THR A 520 0.55 -27.35 0.97
CA THR A 520 1.40 -27.33 -0.23
C THR A 520 2.42 -28.48 -0.19
N VAL A 521 2.95 -28.80 1.00
CA VAL A 521 3.86 -29.94 1.20
C VAL A 521 3.13 -31.27 0.97
N CYS A 522 1.95 -31.49 1.56
CA CYS A 522 1.14 -32.70 1.34
C CYS A 522 0.88 -32.95 -0.15
N LYS A 523 0.32 -31.97 -0.87
CA LYS A 523 0.03 -32.10 -2.31
C LYS A 523 1.30 -32.27 -3.16
N ASN A 524 2.45 -31.75 -2.71
CA ASN A 524 3.73 -32.00 -3.38
C ASN A 524 4.26 -33.40 -3.10
N VAL A 525 4.12 -33.93 -1.88
CA VAL A 525 4.50 -35.32 -1.52
C VAL A 525 3.63 -36.33 -2.26
N GLU A 526 2.31 -36.12 -2.26
CA GLU A 526 1.33 -36.89 -3.04
C GLU A 526 1.74 -36.95 -4.53
N MET A 527 2.09 -35.80 -5.12
CA MET A 527 2.57 -35.69 -6.51
C MET A 527 3.95 -36.34 -6.75
N ILE A 528 4.81 -36.44 -5.73
CA ILE A 528 6.11 -37.14 -5.80
C ILE A 528 5.92 -38.66 -5.76
N LEU A 529 5.04 -39.15 -4.88
CA LEU A 529 4.82 -40.58 -4.65
C LEU A 529 3.91 -41.21 -5.72
N HIS A 530 2.83 -40.52 -6.10
CA HIS A 530 1.74 -41.08 -6.90
C HIS A 530 1.61 -40.47 -8.31
N GLY A 531 2.38 -39.41 -8.62
CA GLY A 531 2.39 -38.75 -9.94
C GLY A 531 1.08 -38.04 -10.32
N ARG A 532 0.15 -37.92 -9.37
CA ARG A 532 -1.16 -37.24 -9.45
C ARG A 532 -1.47 -36.64 -8.07
N SER A 533 -2.50 -35.78 -8.00
CA SER A 533 -3.08 -35.34 -6.73
C SER A 533 -4.59 -35.58 -6.73
N ASP A 534 -5.08 -36.49 -5.90
CA ASP A 534 -6.50 -36.86 -5.74
C ASP A 534 -7.18 -36.12 -4.57
N PHE A 535 -6.42 -35.33 -3.80
CA PHE A 535 -6.85 -34.48 -2.67
C PHE A 535 -7.93 -33.41 -2.95
N GLU A 536 -8.62 -33.42 -4.09
CA GLU A 536 -9.78 -32.56 -4.36
C GLU A 536 -11.13 -33.21 -4.02
N LYS A 537 -11.20 -34.54 -3.89
CA LYS A 537 -12.47 -35.28 -3.70
C LYS A 537 -13.05 -35.28 -2.28
N SER A 538 -12.30 -34.81 -1.27
CA SER A 538 -12.70 -34.90 0.15
C SER A 538 -13.24 -33.60 0.75
N SER A 539 -12.96 -32.43 0.16
CA SER A 539 -13.26 -31.13 0.79
C SER A 539 -14.67 -30.57 0.57
N GLU A 540 -15.46 -31.08 -0.38
CA GLU A 540 -16.78 -30.51 -0.69
C GLU A 540 -17.95 -31.11 0.11
N LYS A 541 -17.79 -32.28 0.75
CA LYS A 541 -18.92 -33.02 1.37
C LYS A 541 -19.33 -32.57 2.78
N ASN A 542 -18.61 -31.64 3.42
CA ASN A 542 -18.85 -31.23 4.81
C ASN A 542 -19.11 -29.72 4.98
N LEU A 543 -20.09 -29.20 4.23
CA LEU A 543 -20.73 -27.91 4.49
C LEU A 543 -22.24 -28.13 4.66
N PRO A 544 -22.86 -27.73 5.80
CA PRO A 544 -24.31 -27.80 5.94
C PRO A 544 -24.99 -26.80 4.99
N PRO A 545 -26.26 -27.03 4.60
CA PRO A 545 -27.04 -26.07 3.82
C PRO A 545 -27.18 -24.74 4.57
N ARG A 546 -27.40 -23.67 3.79
CA ARG A 546 -27.51 -22.29 4.27
C ARG A 546 -28.91 -21.95 4.80
#